data_AF-A0A2I0J1P7-F1
#
_entry.id   AF-A0A2I0J1P7-F1
#
_cell.length_a   1.000
_cell.length_b   1.000
_cell.length_c   1.000
_cell.angle_alpha   90.00
_cell.angle_beta   90.00
_cell.angle_gamma   90.00
#
_symmetry.space_group_name_H-M   'P 1'
#
loop_
_entity.id
_entity.type
_entity.pdbx_description
1 polymer ?
#
loop_
_entity_poly.entity_id
_entity_poly.type
_entity_poly.pdbx_seq_one_letter_code
_entity_poly.pdbx_strand_id
1 'polypeptide(L)'
;MTITASNDLNEETLDALNKQGHEVNAFGIGTYLVTCYAQAALGVVFKLVEINNQPRIKLSEDVSKVSIPCKKRSYRLYGKEGYPLVDIMTGENEPPPKLGERILCRHPFNESKRAYVVPQQVEELLKCYWPGNSGEKREELPSLKDIRNRCIKQLEQMRPDHMRKLNPTPYKVSVSANLYDFIHFLWLNEAPVGELQ
;
A
#
# COMPACT_ATOMS: atom_id res chain seq x y z
N MET A 1 -30.06 -26.61 13.69
CA MET A 1 -30.89 -25.57 13.04
C MET A 1 -29.95 -24.41 12.73
N THR A 2 -29.99 -23.87 11.50
CA THR A 2 -29.13 -22.73 11.11
C THR A 2 -29.97 -21.46 11.10
N ILE A 3 -29.60 -20.47 11.90
CA ILE A 3 -30.25 -19.15 11.97
C ILE A 3 -29.48 -18.18 11.07
N THR A 4 -30.17 -17.57 10.11
CA THR A 4 -29.59 -16.57 9.21
C THR A 4 -30.24 -15.22 9.45
N ALA A 5 -29.43 -14.17 9.61
CA ALA A 5 -29.92 -12.80 9.75
C ALA A 5 -29.52 -11.95 8.54
N SER A 6 -30.43 -11.09 8.11
CA SER A 6 -30.21 -10.03 7.13
C SER A 6 -31.09 -8.84 7.55
N ASN A 7 -30.80 -7.65 6.98
CA ASN A 7 -31.43 -6.34 7.21
C ASN A 7 -30.43 -5.33 7.81
N ASP A 8 -30.01 -4.35 7.01
CA ASP A 8 -29.16 -3.21 7.40
C ASP A 8 -27.97 -3.55 8.31
N LEU A 9 -27.34 -4.69 8.03
CA LEU A 9 -26.15 -5.14 8.75
C LEU A 9 -24.90 -4.38 8.27
N ASN A 10 -24.07 -3.98 9.22
CA ASN A 10 -22.79 -3.34 8.99
C ASN A 10 -21.80 -3.78 10.09
N GLU A 11 -20.56 -3.29 10.06
CA GLU A 11 -19.52 -3.70 11.01
C GLU A 11 -19.85 -3.40 12.47
N GLU A 12 -20.55 -2.30 12.75
CA GLU A 12 -20.94 -1.90 14.10
C GLU A 12 -22.08 -2.76 14.64
N THR A 13 -23.11 -3.02 13.83
CA THR A 13 -24.23 -3.87 14.24
C THR A 13 -23.79 -5.33 14.43
N LEU A 14 -22.89 -5.83 13.58
CA LEU A 14 -22.27 -7.14 13.78
C LEU A 14 -21.46 -7.20 15.08
N ASP A 15 -20.69 -6.15 15.41
CA ASP A 15 -19.93 -6.08 16.66
C ASP A 15 -20.85 -6.08 17.90
N ALA A 16 -21.95 -5.31 17.83
CA ALA A 16 -22.96 -5.25 18.90
C ALA A 16 -23.66 -6.59 19.12
N LEU A 17 -24.10 -7.24 18.04
CA LEU A 17 -24.70 -8.57 18.11
C LEU A 17 -23.71 -9.55 18.77
N ASN A 18 -22.45 -9.58 18.33
CA ASN A 18 -21.46 -10.53 18.86
C ASN A 18 -21.26 -10.34 20.38
N LYS A 19 -21.24 -9.09 20.86
CA LYS A 19 -21.14 -8.79 22.30
C LYS A 19 -22.36 -9.22 23.11
N GLN A 20 -23.53 -9.29 22.49
CA GLN A 20 -24.77 -9.73 23.13
C GLN A 20 -24.90 -11.26 23.19
N GLY A 21 -24.00 -12.02 22.55
CA GLY A 21 -24.06 -13.48 22.53
C GLY A 21 -25.23 -14.02 21.71
N HIS A 22 -25.44 -13.47 20.50
CA HIS A 22 -26.50 -13.95 19.59
C HIS A 22 -26.34 -15.42 19.18
N GLU A 23 -27.43 -16.05 18.74
CA GLU A 23 -27.43 -17.44 18.20
C GLU A 23 -27.40 -17.52 16.65
N VAL A 24 -27.26 -16.37 15.96
CA VAL A 24 -27.16 -16.30 14.49
C VAL A 24 -25.92 -17.04 13.98
N ASN A 25 -26.07 -17.86 12.94
CA ASN A 25 -25.01 -18.65 12.33
C ASN A 25 -24.52 -18.10 10.99
N ALA A 26 -25.32 -17.28 10.31
CA ALA A 26 -24.97 -16.67 9.02
C ALA A 26 -25.55 -15.26 8.87
N PHE A 27 -24.82 -14.39 8.18
CA PHE A 27 -25.22 -13.01 7.93
C PHE A 27 -25.32 -12.73 6.42
N GLY A 28 -26.46 -12.17 5.99
CA GLY A 28 -26.66 -11.62 4.66
C GLY A 28 -26.50 -10.11 4.67
N ILE A 29 -25.41 -9.61 4.09
CA ILE A 29 -25.07 -8.17 4.05
C ILE A 29 -25.24 -7.66 2.63
N GLY A 30 -26.18 -6.73 2.44
CA GLY A 30 -26.49 -6.12 1.14
C GLY A 30 -25.89 -4.73 1.00
N THR A 31 -26.73 -3.71 1.14
CA THR A 31 -26.45 -2.29 0.85
C THR A 31 -25.11 -1.80 1.39
N TYR A 32 -24.81 -2.04 2.67
CA TYR A 32 -23.58 -1.54 3.29
C TYR A 32 -22.29 -2.09 2.66
N LEU A 33 -22.29 -3.38 2.29
CA LEU A 33 -21.14 -4.04 1.70
C LEU A 33 -20.98 -3.68 0.21
N VAL A 34 -22.04 -3.78 -0.58
CA VAL A 34 -21.95 -3.61 -2.04
C VAL A 34 -21.69 -2.16 -2.47
N THR A 35 -22.15 -1.19 -1.66
CA THR A 35 -21.98 0.24 -1.95
C THR A 35 -20.75 0.85 -1.28
N CYS A 36 -20.06 0.09 -0.42
CA CYS A 36 -19.04 0.63 0.49
C CYS A 36 -19.56 1.85 1.25
N TYR A 37 -20.74 1.74 1.88
CA TYR A 37 -21.57 2.88 2.29
C TYR A 37 -20.84 3.99 3.07
N ALA A 38 -19.92 3.61 3.97
CA ALA A 38 -19.12 4.58 4.74
C ALA A 38 -18.14 5.41 3.89
N GLN A 39 -17.63 4.83 2.80
CA GLN A 39 -16.73 5.48 1.85
C GLN A 39 -16.85 4.82 0.47
N ALA A 40 -17.77 5.33 -0.36
CA ALA A 40 -18.12 4.73 -1.65
C ALA A 40 -17.00 4.80 -2.72
N ALA A 41 -15.91 5.52 -2.44
CA ALA A 41 -14.78 5.66 -3.36
C ALA A 41 -13.43 5.55 -2.64
N LEU A 42 -12.48 4.84 -3.25
CA LEU A 42 -11.13 4.67 -2.70
C LEU A 42 -10.19 5.84 -3.00
N GLY A 43 -10.44 6.61 -4.07
CA GLY A 43 -9.60 7.75 -4.45
C GLY A 43 -8.31 7.39 -5.21
N VAL A 44 -8.28 6.28 -5.93
CA VAL A 44 -7.13 5.86 -6.75
C VAL A 44 -6.90 6.84 -7.90
N VAL A 45 -5.63 7.15 -8.18
CA VAL A 45 -5.23 8.07 -9.26
C VAL A 45 -4.22 7.42 -10.20
N PHE A 46 -4.25 7.83 -11.47
CA PHE A 46 -3.22 7.53 -12.45
C PHE A 46 -2.36 8.78 -12.68
N LYS A 47 -1.04 8.66 -12.61
CA LYS A 47 -0.09 9.77 -12.79
C LYS A 47 1.07 9.32 -13.65
N LEU A 48 1.45 10.17 -14.62
CA LEU A 48 2.69 10.01 -15.38
C LEU A 48 3.87 10.29 -14.45
N VAL A 49 4.78 9.32 -14.34
CA VAL A 49 5.99 9.44 -13.51
C VAL A 49 7.27 9.53 -14.33
N GLU A 50 7.22 9.13 -15.61
CA GLU A 50 8.36 9.10 -16.52
C GLU A 50 7.87 9.05 -17.97
N ILE A 51 8.55 9.78 -18.87
CA ILE A 51 8.33 9.72 -20.32
C ILE A 51 9.66 9.86 -21.04
N ASN A 52 9.94 9.01 -22.02
CA ASN A 52 11.21 8.99 -22.76
C ASN A 52 12.43 8.98 -21.83
N ASN A 53 12.40 8.16 -20.78
CA ASN A 53 13.41 8.08 -19.72
C ASN A 53 13.67 9.39 -18.96
N GLN A 54 12.77 10.38 -19.07
CA GLN A 54 12.79 11.61 -18.30
C GLN A 54 11.76 11.53 -17.17
N PRO A 55 12.20 11.55 -15.90
CA PRO A 55 11.30 11.57 -14.75
C PRO A 55 10.39 12.80 -14.75
N ARG A 56 9.15 12.63 -14.29
CA ARG A 56 8.16 13.70 -14.16
C ARG A 56 7.67 13.80 -12.73
N ILE A 57 7.56 15.03 -12.23
CA ILE A 57 6.97 15.36 -10.94
C ILE A 57 5.85 16.37 -11.14
N LYS A 58 4.73 16.15 -10.45
CA LYS A 58 3.65 17.11 -10.30
C LYS A 58 3.77 17.74 -8.93
N LEU A 59 4.03 19.05 -8.89
CA LEU A 59 4.05 19.82 -7.67
C LEU A 59 2.63 20.22 -7.25
N SER A 60 2.47 20.53 -5.97
CA SER A 60 1.21 20.86 -5.34
C SER A 60 1.49 21.68 -4.09
N GLU A 61 0.62 22.64 -3.79
CA GLU A 61 0.69 23.37 -2.51
C GLU A 61 0.57 22.41 -1.33
N ASP A 62 -0.34 21.44 -1.46
CA ASP A 62 -0.42 20.29 -0.56
C ASP A 62 0.68 19.28 -0.88
N VAL A 63 1.71 19.25 -0.03
CA VAL A 63 2.86 18.34 -0.11
C VAL A 63 2.44 16.87 -0.25
N SER A 64 1.34 16.46 0.37
CA SER A 64 0.86 15.07 0.28
C SER A 64 0.36 14.68 -1.13
N LYS A 65 0.10 15.68 -1.98
CA LYS A 65 -0.33 15.51 -3.38
C LYS A 65 0.80 15.69 -4.40
N VAL A 66 2.04 15.83 -3.93
CA VAL A 66 3.22 15.78 -4.79
C VAL A 66 3.43 14.35 -5.25
N SER A 67 3.62 14.14 -6.55
CA SER A 67 3.84 12.79 -7.09
C SER A 67 5.27 12.31 -6.87
N ILE A 68 5.47 11.03 -6.58
CA ILE A 68 6.81 10.43 -6.57
C ILE A 68 7.24 10.14 -8.03
N PRO A 69 8.35 10.71 -8.52
CA PRO A 69 8.78 10.62 -9.91
C PRO A 69 9.37 9.23 -10.25
N CYS A 70 9.75 9.07 -11.52
CA CYS A 70 10.43 7.93 -12.17
C CYS A 70 9.71 6.58 -12.12
N LYS A 71 10.19 5.63 -12.95
CA LYS A 71 9.81 4.22 -12.81
C LYS A 71 10.33 3.67 -11.47
N LYS A 72 9.50 2.85 -10.80
CA LYS A 72 9.75 2.37 -9.44
C LYS A 72 9.48 0.90 -9.29
N ARG A 73 10.17 0.29 -8.34
CA ARG A 73 9.88 -1.03 -7.78
C ARG A 73 9.44 -0.85 -6.32
N SER A 74 8.64 -1.79 -5.82
CA SER A 74 8.17 -1.73 -4.43
C SER A 74 8.34 -3.08 -3.75
N TYR A 75 8.82 -3.05 -2.51
CA TYR A 75 9.13 -4.22 -1.73
C TYR A 75 8.50 -4.15 -0.35
N ARG A 76 8.06 -5.29 0.16
CA ARG A 76 7.67 -5.46 1.55
C ARG A 76 8.82 -6.04 2.34
N LEU A 77 9.19 -5.36 3.42
CA LEU A 77 10.27 -5.76 4.31
C LEU A 77 9.68 -6.40 5.57
N TYR A 78 10.09 -7.63 5.85
CA TYR A 78 9.62 -8.40 7.00
C TYR A 78 10.64 -8.40 8.14
N GLY A 79 10.13 -8.35 9.37
CA GLY A 79 10.94 -8.43 10.59
C GLY A 79 11.27 -9.86 11.01
N LYS A 80 12.01 -9.99 12.11
CA LYS A 80 12.35 -11.30 12.72
C LYS A 80 11.15 -12.12 13.15
N GLU A 81 10.07 -11.45 13.55
CA GLU A 81 8.82 -12.07 13.96
C GLU A 81 7.95 -12.51 12.77
N GLY A 82 8.40 -12.31 11.52
CA GLY A 82 7.65 -12.68 10.32
C GLY A 82 6.56 -11.69 9.91
N TYR A 83 6.37 -10.60 10.65
CA TYR A 83 5.45 -9.51 10.33
C TYR A 83 6.01 -8.55 9.26
N PRO A 84 5.18 -8.03 8.35
CA PRO A 84 5.50 -6.87 7.52
C PRO A 84 5.80 -5.64 8.39
N LEU A 85 6.94 -4.98 8.18
CA LEU A 85 7.34 -3.79 8.94
C LEU A 85 7.11 -2.49 8.17
N VAL A 86 7.37 -2.51 6.86
CA VAL A 86 7.33 -1.36 5.96
C VAL A 86 7.27 -1.84 4.52
N ASP A 87 6.51 -1.13 3.68
CA ASP A 87 6.64 -1.23 2.23
C ASP A 87 7.54 -0.09 1.74
N ILE A 88 8.59 -0.42 1.00
CA ILE A 88 9.59 0.52 0.50
C ILE A 88 9.55 0.59 -1.02
N MET A 89 9.51 1.81 -1.56
CA MET A 89 9.71 2.08 -2.98
C MET A 89 11.17 2.42 -3.28
N THR A 90 11.69 1.88 -4.37
CA THR A 90 13.00 2.22 -4.94
C THR A 90 12.82 2.65 -6.39
N GLY A 91 13.77 3.40 -6.94
CA GLY A 91 13.89 3.58 -8.38
C GLY A 91 14.13 2.24 -9.08
N GLU A 92 13.73 2.14 -10.35
CA GLU A 92 13.89 0.93 -11.17
C GLU A 92 15.34 0.42 -11.22
N ASN A 93 16.30 1.35 -11.32
CA ASN A 93 17.73 1.05 -11.49
C ASN A 93 18.46 0.84 -10.16
N GLU A 94 17.78 0.93 -9.02
CA GLU A 94 18.38 0.65 -7.73
C GLU A 94 18.47 -0.87 -7.48
N PRO A 95 19.51 -1.34 -6.78
CA PRO A 95 19.56 -2.73 -6.36
C PRO A 95 18.38 -3.03 -5.41
N PRO A 96 17.74 -4.21 -5.53
CA PRO A 96 16.68 -4.60 -4.61
C PRO A 96 17.22 -4.68 -3.17
N PRO A 97 16.39 -4.38 -2.15
CA PRO A 97 16.74 -4.62 -0.76
C PRO A 97 17.15 -6.09 -0.54
N LYS A 98 18.20 -6.32 0.23
CA LYS A 98 18.74 -7.66 0.49
C LYS A 98 18.47 -8.12 1.91
N LEU A 99 18.34 -9.43 2.07
CA LEU A 99 18.17 -10.09 3.36
C LEU A 99 19.37 -9.81 4.25
N GLY A 100 19.13 -9.47 5.52
CA GLY A 100 20.18 -9.20 6.50
C GLY A 100 20.95 -7.89 6.30
N GLU A 101 20.73 -7.16 5.20
CA GLU A 101 21.38 -5.89 4.94
C GLU A 101 20.54 -4.72 5.46
N ARG A 102 21.18 -3.82 6.21
CA ARG A 102 20.50 -2.66 6.80
C ARG A 102 20.17 -1.63 5.73
N ILE A 103 18.90 -1.23 5.64
CA ILE A 103 18.41 -0.20 4.71
C ILE A 103 17.74 0.94 5.47
N LEU A 104 17.98 2.19 5.03
CA LEU A 104 17.30 3.37 5.55
C LEU A 104 15.97 3.57 4.79
N CYS A 105 14.86 3.47 5.53
CA CYS A 105 13.51 3.73 5.02
C CYS A 105 13.10 5.15 5.43
N ARG A 106 12.76 6.00 4.46
CA ARG A 106 12.38 7.40 4.71
C ARG A 106 10.93 7.63 4.27
N HIS A 107 10.16 8.36 5.08
CA HIS A 107 8.88 8.89 4.60
C HIS A 107 9.18 9.90 3.47
N PRO A 108 8.47 9.85 2.33
CA PRO A 108 8.80 10.66 1.16
C PRO A 108 8.72 12.18 1.40
N PHE A 109 7.89 12.60 2.35
CA PHE A 109 7.57 14.02 2.58
C PHE A 109 7.69 14.49 4.04
N ASN A 110 8.23 13.65 4.94
CA ASN A 110 8.39 14.01 6.34
C ASN A 110 9.75 13.53 6.82
N GLU A 111 10.71 14.45 6.86
CA GLU A 111 12.11 14.21 7.19
C GLU A 111 12.33 13.49 8.52
N SER A 112 11.54 13.85 9.53
CA SER A 112 11.64 13.27 10.87
C SER A 112 11.21 11.80 10.92
N LYS A 113 10.38 11.36 9.97
CA LYS A 113 9.86 9.98 9.90
C LYS A 113 10.80 9.12 9.06
N ARG A 114 11.79 8.53 9.72
CA ARG A 114 12.76 7.61 9.11
C ARG A 114 13.17 6.51 10.08
N ALA A 115 13.50 5.33 9.55
CA ALA A 115 13.95 4.21 10.35
C ALA A 115 14.92 3.32 9.56
N TYR A 116 15.87 2.71 10.26
CA TYR A 116 16.64 1.60 9.71
C TYR A 116 15.87 0.30 9.86
N VAL A 117 15.89 -0.53 8.82
CA VAL A 117 15.32 -1.88 8.82
C VAL A 117 16.39 -2.87 8.39
N VAL A 118 16.44 -4.02 9.06
CA VAL A 118 17.25 -5.18 8.65
C VAL A 118 16.27 -6.31 8.33
N PRO A 119 15.86 -6.45 7.05
CA PRO A 119 14.80 -7.38 6.68
C PRO A 119 15.26 -8.82 6.83
N GLN A 120 14.39 -9.68 7.36
CA GLN A 120 14.58 -11.13 7.39
C GLN A 120 13.91 -11.84 6.21
N GLN A 121 12.99 -11.14 5.55
CA GLN A 121 12.41 -11.52 4.26
C GLN A 121 12.14 -10.24 3.47
N VAL A 122 12.31 -10.32 2.15
CA VAL A 122 12.00 -9.25 1.20
C VAL A 122 11.06 -9.85 0.15
N GLU A 123 9.91 -9.23 -0.07
CA GLU A 123 8.94 -9.60 -1.11
C GLU A 123 8.82 -8.44 -2.10
N GLU A 124 9.01 -8.69 -3.39
CA GLU A 124 8.65 -7.72 -4.43
C GLU A 124 7.14 -7.74 -4.67
N LEU A 125 6.51 -6.57 -4.61
CA LEU A 125 5.04 -6.44 -4.63
C LEU A 125 4.45 -6.31 -6.03
N LEU A 126 5.22 -5.79 -6.99
CA LEU A 126 4.76 -5.59 -8.36
C LEU A 126 5.22 -6.76 -9.23
N LYS A 127 4.25 -7.49 -9.78
CA LYS A 127 4.48 -8.52 -10.81
C LYS A 127 3.98 -8.00 -12.16
N CYS A 128 4.81 -8.07 -13.19
CA CYS A 128 4.38 -7.76 -14.55
C CYS A 128 3.47 -8.88 -15.07
N TYR A 129 2.19 -8.61 -15.31
CA TYR A 129 1.26 -9.59 -15.90
C TYR A 129 1.15 -9.48 -17.42
N TRP A 130 1.32 -8.27 -17.94
CA TRP A 130 1.31 -8.00 -19.37
C TRP A 130 2.35 -6.91 -19.70
N PRO A 131 3.35 -7.21 -20.54
CA PRO A 131 4.40 -6.25 -20.94
C PRO A 131 3.93 -5.17 -21.93
N GLY A 132 2.68 -5.24 -22.41
CA GLY A 132 2.08 -4.20 -23.26
C GLY A 132 2.29 -4.37 -24.76
N ASN A 133 3.09 -5.34 -25.19
CA ASN A 133 3.20 -5.75 -26.59
C ASN A 133 2.35 -7.00 -26.87
N SER A 134 1.85 -7.11 -28.10
CA SER A 134 0.97 -8.21 -28.53
C SER A 134 1.73 -9.52 -28.78
N GLY A 135 3.05 -9.45 -28.99
CA GLY A 135 3.91 -10.59 -29.29
C GLY A 135 4.48 -11.32 -28.08
N GLU A 136 4.43 -10.73 -26.87
CA GLU A 136 4.92 -11.41 -25.67
C GLU A 136 3.79 -12.13 -24.93
N LYS A 137 4.16 -13.27 -24.36
CA LYS A 137 3.24 -14.11 -23.60
C LYS A 137 2.83 -13.39 -22.32
N ARG A 138 1.52 -13.35 -22.07
CA ARG A 138 0.95 -12.87 -20.81
C ARG A 138 1.19 -13.88 -19.70
N GLU A 139 1.38 -13.39 -18.48
CA GLU A 139 1.35 -14.24 -17.30
C GLU A 139 -0.06 -14.77 -17.05
N GLU A 140 -0.15 -15.98 -16.52
CA GLU A 140 -1.42 -16.57 -16.12
C GLU A 140 -1.96 -15.89 -14.85
N LEU A 141 -3.26 -15.60 -14.85
CA LEU A 141 -3.92 -15.03 -13.68
C LEU A 141 -4.17 -16.13 -12.64
N PRO A 142 -3.93 -15.85 -11.34
CA PRO A 142 -4.23 -16.82 -10.29
C PRO A 142 -5.72 -17.11 -10.20
N SER A 143 -6.08 -18.31 -9.74
CA SER A 143 -7.49 -18.68 -9.55
C SER A 143 -8.13 -17.87 -8.41
N LEU A 144 -9.47 -17.76 -8.42
CA LEU A 144 -10.20 -17.11 -7.32
C LEU A 144 -9.89 -17.72 -5.95
N LYS A 145 -9.67 -19.04 -5.90
CA LYS A 145 -9.31 -19.76 -4.67
C LYS A 145 -7.93 -19.32 -4.18
N ASP A 146 -6.96 -19.20 -5.08
CA ASP A 146 -5.61 -18.77 -4.72
C ASP A 146 -5.57 -17.31 -4.28
N ILE A 147 -6.34 -16.43 -4.95
CA ILE A 147 -6.49 -15.03 -4.56
C ILE A 147 -7.08 -14.93 -3.14
N ARG A 148 -8.15 -15.68 -2.85
CA ARG A 148 -8.78 -15.73 -1.53
C ARG A 148 -7.80 -16.23 -0.46
N ASN A 149 -7.11 -17.33 -0.73
CA ASN A 149 -6.14 -17.92 0.20
C ASN A 149 -4.96 -16.96 0.47
N ARG A 150 -4.46 -16.29 -0.57
CA ARG A 150 -3.44 -15.24 -0.43
C ARG A 150 -3.93 -14.12 0.46
N CYS A 151 -5.15 -13.62 0.26
CA CYS A 151 -5.74 -12.55 1.06
C CYS A 151 -5.81 -12.94 2.55
N ILE A 152 -6.39 -14.10 2.86
CA ILE A 152 -6.51 -14.61 4.25
C ILE A 152 -5.13 -14.72 4.89
N LYS A 153 -4.18 -15.38 4.22
CA LYS A 153 -2.82 -15.55 4.73
C LYS A 153 -2.13 -14.20 5.00
N GLN A 154 -2.30 -13.22 4.12
CA GLN A 154 -1.72 -11.89 4.29
C GLN A 154 -2.34 -11.16 5.48
N LEU A 155 -3.65 -11.26 5.68
CA LEU A 155 -4.35 -10.66 6.84
C LEU A 155 -3.87 -11.30 8.16
N GLU A 156 -3.72 -12.62 8.20
CA GLU A 156 -3.20 -13.35 9.37
C GLU A 156 -1.74 -13.00 9.69
N GLN A 157 -0.95 -12.71 8.65
CA GLN A 157 0.44 -12.31 8.79
C GLN A 157 0.62 -10.82 9.15
N MET A 158 -0.44 -10.01 9.15
CA MET A 158 -0.34 -8.62 9.58
C MET A 158 -0.23 -8.51 11.10
N ARG A 159 0.55 -7.52 11.56
CA ARG A 159 0.65 -7.24 12.99
C ARG A 159 -0.71 -6.78 13.54
N PRO A 160 -1.16 -7.27 14.71
CA PRO A 160 -2.52 -7.00 15.21
C PRO A 160 -2.87 -5.52 15.40
N ASP A 161 -1.88 -4.65 15.65
CA ASP A 161 -2.10 -3.21 15.81
C ASP A 161 -2.48 -2.49 14.51
N HIS A 162 -2.12 -3.05 13.35
CA HIS A 162 -2.61 -2.59 12.04
C HIS A 162 -4.04 -3.07 11.77
N MET A 163 -4.45 -4.19 12.36
CA MET A 163 -5.72 -4.87 12.06
C MET A 163 -6.85 -4.51 13.02
N ARG A 164 -6.56 -3.82 14.12
CA ARG A 164 -7.58 -3.41 15.10
C ARG A 164 -8.55 -2.38 14.49
N LYS A 165 -9.83 -2.50 14.84
CA LYS A 165 -10.89 -1.58 14.36
C LYS A 165 -10.70 -0.15 14.84
N LEU A 166 -10.43 0.01 16.15
CA LEU A 166 -10.32 1.32 16.78
C LEU A 166 -8.88 1.83 16.73
N ASN A 167 -8.69 2.98 16.09
CA ASN A 167 -7.40 3.68 15.98
C ASN A 167 -6.26 2.77 15.50
N PRO A 168 -6.36 2.08 14.35
CA PRO A 168 -5.29 1.23 13.83
C PRO A 168 -3.98 2.00 13.71
N THR A 169 -2.86 1.36 14.03
CA THR A 169 -1.53 1.94 13.78
C THR A 169 -1.36 2.09 12.27
N PRO A 170 -1.02 3.28 11.74
CA PRO A 170 -0.76 3.44 10.31
C PRO A 170 0.39 2.54 9.85
N TYR A 171 0.18 1.82 8.75
CA TYR A 171 1.24 1.02 8.13
C TYR A 171 2.27 1.93 7.44
N LYS A 172 3.55 1.58 7.55
CA LYS A 172 4.62 2.43 7.01
C LYS A 172 4.80 2.18 5.51
N VAL A 173 4.73 3.25 4.73
CA VAL A 173 5.17 3.29 3.33
C VAL A 173 6.32 4.27 3.23
N SER A 174 7.41 3.86 2.61
CA SER A 174 8.67 4.60 2.57
C SER A 174 9.31 4.57 1.19
N VAL A 175 10.32 5.41 1.00
CA VAL A 175 11.21 5.42 -0.15
C VAL A 175 12.64 5.10 0.29
N SER A 176 13.47 4.58 -0.62
CA SER A 176 14.91 4.45 -0.40
C SER A 176 15.57 5.81 -0.19
N ALA A 177 16.79 5.81 0.35
CA ALA A 177 17.57 7.05 0.48
C ALA A 177 17.82 7.71 -0.88
N ASN A 178 18.19 6.93 -1.91
CA ASN A 178 18.44 7.47 -3.24
C ASN A 178 17.18 8.06 -3.86
N LEU A 179 16.03 7.37 -3.78
CA LEU A 179 14.77 7.89 -4.31
C LEU A 179 14.29 9.12 -3.52
N TYR A 180 14.50 9.14 -2.20
CA TYR A 180 14.24 10.31 -1.37
C TYR A 180 15.03 11.53 -1.86
N ASP A 181 16.35 11.39 -1.99
CA ASP A 181 17.22 12.48 -2.39
C ASP A 181 16.89 12.93 -3.83
N PHE A 182 16.52 11.99 -4.71
CA PHE A 182 16.07 12.28 -6.06
C PHE A 182 14.74 13.05 -6.11
N ILE A 183 13.76 12.71 -5.26
CA ILE A 183 12.51 13.48 -5.13
C ILE A 183 12.83 14.94 -4.79
N HIS A 184 13.70 15.17 -3.79
CA HIS A 184 14.02 16.52 -3.31
C HIS A 184 14.80 17.31 -4.35
N PHE A 185 15.75 16.67 -5.04
CA PHE A 185 16.47 17.26 -6.16
C PHE A 185 15.50 17.72 -7.26
N LEU A 186 14.60 16.84 -7.70
CA LEU A 186 13.68 17.17 -8.78
C LEU A 186 12.64 18.21 -8.35
N TRP A 187 12.18 18.17 -7.10
CA TRP A 187 11.31 19.21 -6.54
C TRP A 187 12.00 20.58 -6.64
N LEU A 188 13.20 20.72 -6.08
CA LEU A 188 13.89 22.01 -6.03
C LEU A 188 14.15 22.60 -7.42
N ASN A 189 14.37 21.75 -8.43
CA ASN A 189 14.58 22.20 -9.81
C ASN A 189 13.28 22.65 -10.51
N GLU A 190 12.13 22.08 -10.14
CA GLU A 190 10.83 22.35 -10.77
C GLU A 190 10.00 23.38 -10.00
N ALA A 191 10.32 23.63 -8.73
CA ALA A 191 9.64 24.62 -7.92
C ALA A 191 9.91 26.03 -8.47
N PRO A 192 8.86 26.85 -8.67
CA PRO A 192 9.05 28.21 -9.15
C PRO A 192 9.87 29.02 -8.14
N VAL A 193 10.87 29.73 -8.65
CA VAL A 193 11.66 30.69 -7.85
C VAL A 193 10.97 32.04 -7.94
N GLY A 194 10.58 32.60 -6.79
CA GLY A 194 10.06 33.95 -6.71
C GLY A 194 11.19 34.97 -6.79
N GLU A 195 11.02 36.02 -7.59
CA GLU A 195 11.85 37.21 -7.52
C GLU A 195 11.24 38.19 -6.52
N LEU A 196 12.02 38.63 -5.54
CA LEU A 196 11.61 39.69 -4.61
C LEU A 196 12.01 41.04 -5.22
N GLN A 197 11.02 41.90 -5.48
CA GLN A 197 11.21 43.31 -5.86
C GLN A 197 11.09 44.22 -4.64
#